data_AF-A0ABC9YAZ7-F1
#
_entry.id   AF-A0ABC9YAZ7-F1
#
_cell.length_a   1.000
_cell.length_b   1.000
_cell.length_c   1.000
_cell.angle_alpha   90.00
_cell.angle_beta   90.00
_cell.angle_gamma   90.00
#
_symmetry.space_group_name_H-M   'P 1'
#
loop_
_entity.id
_entity.type
_entity.pdbx_description
1 polymer ?
#
loop_
_entity_poly.entity_id
_entity_poly.type
_entity_poly.pdbx_seq_one_letter_code
_entity_poly.pdbx_strand_id
1 'polypeptide(L)'
;MNKELLDKHKKEAYRVWKQGQVAWEEYRETVRAARDQVRKAKALTELNLARDIKDSKKSFYTYVSDKKKTRENVGPLQNETGDLVTQDMEKAEVLNDFFASVFTSKSSSHTSQSSE
;
A
#
# COMPACT_ATOMS: atom_id res chain seq x y z
N MET A 1 -20.10 -11.42 0.48
CA MET A 1 -20.48 -10.69 1.71
C MET A 1 -19.78 -9.33 1.69
N ASN A 2 -20.51 -8.22 1.80
CA ASN A 2 -19.95 -6.86 1.70
C ASN A 2 -19.16 -6.50 2.98
N LYS A 3 -17.92 -6.05 2.83
CA LYS A 3 -17.02 -5.65 3.94
C LYS A 3 -17.67 -4.58 4.82
N GLU A 4 -18.43 -3.66 4.23
CA GLU A 4 -19.09 -2.56 4.94
C GLU A 4 -20.21 -3.04 5.85
N LEU A 5 -21.01 -4.02 5.41
CA LEU A 5 -22.09 -4.60 6.22
C LEU A 5 -21.52 -5.30 7.45
N LEU A 6 -20.40 -6.01 7.29
CA LEU A 6 -19.73 -6.67 8.41
C LEU A 6 -19.11 -5.67 9.39
N ASP A 7 -18.58 -4.55 8.89
CA ASP A 7 -18.04 -3.49 9.74
C ASP A 7 -19.14 -2.82 10.57
N LYS A 8 -20.31 -2.57 9.95
CA LYS A 8 -21.51 -2.09 10.65
C LYS A 8 -21.95 -3.07 11.75
N HIS A 9 -22.03 -4.37 11.47
CA HIS A 9 -22.41 -5.38 12.46
C HIS A 9 -21.42 -5.47 13.63
N LYS A 10 -20.12 -5.35 13.37
CA LYS A 10 -19.10 -5.34 14.43
C LYS A 10 -19.18 -4.11 15.31
N LYS A 11 -19.44 -2.93 14.72
CA LYS A 11 -19.64 -1.68 15.45
C LYS A 11 -20.88 -1.74 16.34
N GLU A 12 -21.96 -2.31 15.83
CA GLU A 12 -23.20 -2.50 16.58
C GLU A 12 -22.99 -3.48 17.76
N ALA A 13 -22.40 -4.65 17.52
CA ALA A 13 -22.10 -5.62 18.56
C ALA A 13 -21.19 -5.02 19.66
N TYR A 14 -20.21 -4.20 19.27
CA TYR A 14 -19.36 -3.49 20.22
C TYR A 14 -20.14 -2.49 21.07
N ARG A 15 -21.06 -1.73 20.47
CA ARG A 15 -21.90 -0.75 21.17
C ARG A 15 -22.78 -1.42 22.23
N VAL A 16 -23.47 -2.49 21.85
CA VAL A 16 -24.37 -3.25 22.73
C VAL A 16 -23.61 -3.89 23.90
N TRP A 17 -22.45 -4.49 23.64
CA TRP A 17 -21.57 -4.99 24.69
C TRP A 17 -21.08 -3.87 25.63
N LYS A 18 -20.66 -2.73 25.07
CA LYS A 18 -20.14 -1.61 25.86
C LYS A 18 -21.19 -1.01 26.79
N GLN A 19 -22.47 -1.10 26.43
CA GLN A 19 -23.61 -0.68 27.24
C GLN A 19 -24.02 -1.71 28.31
N GLY A 20 -23.33 -2.86 28.38
CA GLY A 20 -23.62 -3.92 29.36
C GLY A 20 -24.86 -4.75 29.02
N GLN A 21 -25.43 -4.60 27.82
CA GLN A 21 -26.63 -5.32 27.39
C GLN A 21 -26.35 -6.77 26.98
N VAL A 22 -25.09 -7.10 26.70
CA VAL A 22 -24.64 -8.40 26.18
C VAL A 22 -23.39 -8.84 26.95
N ALA A 23 -23.32 -10.14 27.27
CA ALA A 23 -22.16 -10.72 27.94
C ALA A 23 -20.89 -10.63 27.06
N TRP A 24 -19.72 -10.59 27.71
CA TRP A 24 -18.45 -10.54 26.99
C TRP A 24 -18.25 -11.75 26.06
N GLU A 25 -18.67 -12.94 26.49
CA GLU A 25 -18.57 -14.18 25.73
C GLU A 25 -19.34 -14.09 24.41
N GLU A 26 -20.58 -13.59 24.43
CA GLU A 26 -21.44 -13.44 23.25
C GLU A 26 -20.85 -12.43 22.25
N TYR A 27 -20.35 -11.30 22.74
CA TYR A 27 -19.62 -10.34 21.90
C TYR A 27 -18.38 -10.98 21.27
N ARG A 28 -17.61 -11.74 22.05
CA ARG A 28 -16.39 -12.39 21.57
C ARG A 28 -16.71 -13.41 20.48
N GLU A 29 -17.78 -14.19 20.64
CA GLU A 29 -18.22 -15.18 19.66
C GLU A 29 -18.69 -14.54 18.36
N THR A 30 -19.53 -13.50 18.44
CA THR A 30 -20.00 -12.78 17.25
C THR A 30 -18.85 -12.17 16.46
N VAL A 31 -17.87 -11.56 17.12
CA VAL A 31 -16.67 -11.02 16.47
C VAL A 31 -15.83 -12.14 15.83
N ARG A 32 -15.67 -13.29 16.50
CA ARG A 32 -14.95 -14.45 15.96
C ARG A 32 -15.63 -15.01 14.73
N ALA A 33 -16.95 -15.23 14.78
CA ALA A 33 -17.74 -15.71 13.66
C ALA A 33 -17.65 -14.77 12.46
N ALA A 34 -17.80 -13.46 12.68
CA ALA A 34 -17.68 -12.45 11.64
C ALA A 34 -16.27 -12.44 10.99
N ARG A 35 -15.20 -12.60 11.78
CA ARG A 35 -13.84 -12.73 11.26
C ARG A 35 -13.64 -14.00 10.46
N ASP A 36 -14.18 -15.12 10.92
CA ASP A 36 -14.09 -16.41 10.24
C ASP A 36 -14.82 -16.39 8.88
N GLN A 37 -16.03 -15.81 8.84
CA GLN A 37 -16.77 -15.63 7.59
C GLN A 37 -15.97 -14.81 6.56
N VAL A 38 -15.28 -13.75 6.97
CA VAL A 38 -14.40 -12.98 6.07
C VAL A 38 -13.24 -13.83 5.56
N ARG A 39 -12.58 -14.60 6.44
CA ARG A 39 -11.46 -15.45 6.04
C ARG A 39 -11.90 -16.50 5.02
N LYS A 40 -13.04 -17.16 5.26
CA LYS A 40 -13.63 -18.15 4.35
C LYS A 40 -14.01 -17.53 3.01
N ALA A 41 -14.70 -16.38 3.01
CA ALA A 41 -15.07 -15.70 1.78
C ALA A 41 -13.84 -15.24 0.97
N LYS A 42 -12.79 -14.77 1.65
CA LYS A 42 -11.52 -14.38 1.02
C LYS A 42 -10.84 -15.60 0.39
N ALA A 43 -10.67 -16.68 1.15
CA ALA A 43 -10.04 -17.91 0.66
C ALA A 43 -10.78 -18.49 -0.55
N LEU A 44 -12.12 -18.49 -0.54
CA LEU A 44 -12.94 -18.93 -1.66
C LEU A 44 -12.71 -18.06 -2.91
N THR A 45 -12.61 -16.74 -2.73
CA THR A 45 -12.36 -15.80 -3.83
C THR A 45 -10.97 -16.02 -4.43
N GLU A 46 -9.94 -16.17 -3.59
CA GLU A 46 -8.56 -16.45 -4.01
C GLU A 46 -8.45 -17.80 -4.72
N LEU A 47 -9.16 -18.83 -4.23
CA LEU A 47 -9.21 -20.15 -4.87
C LEU A 47 -9.82 -20.08 -6.27
N ASN A 48 -10.94 -19.37 -6.42
CA ASN A 48 -11.56 -19.18 -7.74
C ASN A 48 -10.64 -18.44 -8.71
N LEU A 49 -9.97 -17.37 -8.24
CA LEU A 49 -8.99 -16.63 -9.05
C LEU A 49 -7.81 -17.50 -9.48
N ALA A 50 -7.32 -18.39 -8.60
CA ALA A 50 -6.23 -19.30 -8.93
C ALA A 50 -6.65 -20.36 -9.94
N ARG A 51 -7.86 -20.91 -9.81
CA ARG A 51 -8.40 -21.89 -10.76
C ARG A 51 -8.63 -21.28 -12.14
N ASP A 52 -9.18 -20.07 -12.18
CA ASP A 52 -9.63 -19.44 -13.41
C ASP A 52 -8.52 -18.59 -14.07
N ILE A 53 -7.26 -18.74 -13.64
CA ILE A 53 -6.11 -17.94 -14.13
C ILE A 53 -5.87 -18.09 -15.63
N LYS A 54 -6.17 -19.28 -16.18
CA LYS A 54 -5.99 -19.58 -17.61
C LYS A 54 -7.02 -18.83 -18.46
N ASP A 55 -8.25 -18.72 -17.97
CA ASP A 55 -9.37 -18.13 -18.71
C ASP A 55 -9.49 -16.63 -18.44
N SER A 56 -9.11 -16.18 -17.24
CA SER A 56 -9.27 -14.80 -16.77
C SER A 56 -8.03 -14.27 -16.07
N LYS A 57 -6.90 -14.27 -16.78
CA LYS A 57 -5.61 -13.76 -16.30
C LYS A 57 -5.73 -12.34 -15.73
N LYS A 58 -6.52 -11.45 -16.38
CA LYS A 58 -6.73 -10.06 -15.95
C LYS A 58 -7.26 -9.97 -14.51
N SER A 59 -8.25 -10.78 -14.15
CA SER A 59 -8.86 -10.73 -12.81
C SER A 59 -7.86 -11.06 -11.70
N PHE A 60 -6.99 -12.05 -11.94
CA PHE A 60 -5.92 -12.43 -11.02
C PHE A 60 -4.92 -11.28 -10.81
N TYR A 61 -4.41 -10.67 -11.89
CA TYR A 61 -3.44 -9.58 -11.76
C TYR A 61 -4.06 -8.30 -11.18
N THR A 62 -5.34 -8.01 -11.46
CA THR A 62 -6.07 -6.92 -10.79
C THR A 62 -6.19 -7.17 -9.29
N TYR A 63 -6.53 -8.39 -8.88
CA TYR A 63 -6.57 -8.75 -7.46
C TYR A 63 -5.19 -8.56 -6.79
N VAL A 64 -4.12 -9.05 -7.43
CA VAL A 64 -2.75 -8.91 -6.93
C VAL A 64 -2.34 -7.44 -6.83
N SER A 65 -2.62 -6.62 -7.86
CA SER A 65 -2.28 -5.20 -7.84
C SER A 65 -3.07 -4.44 -6.77
N ASP A 66 -4.36 -4.73 -6.59
CA ASP A 66 -5.18 -4.15 -5.53
C ASP A 66 -4.70 -4.54 -4.13
N LYS A 67 -4.18 -5.77 -3.94
CA LYS A 67 -3.56 -6.18 -2.68
C LYS A 67 -2.16 -5.60 -2.46
N LYS A 68 -1.44 -5.30 -3.55
CA LYS A 68 -0.12 -4.65 -3.50
C LYS A 68 -0.22 -3.14 -3.21
N LYS A 69 -1.38 -2.50 -3.35
CA LYS A 69 -1.62 -1.10 -2.97
C LYS A 69 -1.49 -0.91 -1.45
N THR A 70 -0.25 -0.91 -0.97
CA THR A 70 0.14 -0.54 0.39
C THR A 70 1.51 0.13 0.30
N ARG A 71 1.45 1.43 -0.01
CA ARG A 71 2.42 2.51 0.24
C ARG A 71 2.34 3.50 -0.92
N GLU A 72 1.91 4.73 -0.62
CA GLU A 72 2.32 5.87 -1.44
C GLU A 72 3.85 5.85 -1.53
N ASN A 73 4.34 5.98 -2.76
CA ASN A 73 5.63 5.45 -3.22
C ASN A 73 6.87 6.10 -2.58
N VAL A 74 6.73 7.26 -1.95
CA VAL A 74 7.85 7.98 -1.33
C VAL A 74 7.31 8.74 -0.11
N GLY A 75 7.87 8.46 1.07
CA GLY A 75 7.57 9.22 2.28
C GLY A 75 8.05 10.68 2.18
N PRO A 76 7.81 11.52 3.21
CA PRO A 76 8.32 12.88 3.21
C PRO A 76 9.84 12.91 3.04
N LEU A 77 10.33 13.83 2.22
CA LEU A 77 11.76 14.05 1.99
C LEU A 77 12.19 15.36 2.66
N GLN A 78 13.48 15.55 2.91
CA GLN A 78 14.02 16.86 3.25
C GLN A 78 14.63 17.48 1.99
N ASN A 79 14.31 18.75 1.74
CA ASN A 79 14.99 19.52 0.69
C ASN A 79 16.36 20.02 1.19
N GLU A 80 17.09 20.72 0.33
CA GLU A 80 18.42 21.29 0.67
C GLU A 80 18.34 22.32 1.82
N THR A 81 17.21 23.00 1.96
CA THR A 81 16.93 23.97 3.04
C THR A 81 16.60 23.28 4.38
N GLY A 82 16.39 21.95 4.38
CA GLY A 82 16.01 21.15 5.55
C GLY A 82 14.50 21.07 5.81
N ASP A 83 13.67 21.63 4.93
CA ASP A 83 12.21 21.59 5.04
C ASP A 83 11.65 20.23 4.62
N LEU A 84 10.57 19.82 5.30
CA LEU A 84 9.91 18.54 5.04
C LEU A 84 8.95 18.66 3.84
N VAL A 85 9.31 18.00 2.75
CA VAL A 85 8.56 17.97 1.49
C VAL A 85 7.60 16.79 1.48
N THR A 86 6.31 17.06 1.26
CA THR A 86 5.25 16.03 1.26
C THR A 86 4.56 15.89 -0.10
N GLN A 87 4.55 16.94 -0.92
CA GLN A 87 3.90 16.96 -2.23
C GLN A 87 4.73 16.19 -3.27
N ASP A 88 4.06 15.42 -4.14
CA ASP A 88 4.73 14.53 -5.10
C ASP A 88 5.61 15.26 -6.12
N MET A 89 5.19 16.46 -6.55
CA MET A 89 5.96 17.29 -7.49
C MET A 89 7.27 17.76 -6.87
N GLU A 90 7.21 18.33 -5.67
CA GLU A 90 8.39 18.80 -4.93
C GLU A 90 9.33 17.63 -4.59
N LYS A 91 8.80 16.45 -4.23
CA LYS A 91 9.62 15.25 -4.01
C LYS A 91 10.37 14.84 -5.29
N ALA A 92 9.76 15.00 -6.46
CA ALA A 92 10.40 14.68 -7.74
C ALA A 92 11.55 15.65 -8.06
N GLU A 93 11.37 16.94 -7.77
CA GLU A 93 12.39 17.97 -7.94
C GLU A 93 13.60 17.70 -7.03
N VAL A 94 13.37 17.48 -5.72
CA VAL A 94 14.45 17.15 -4.75
C VAL A 94 15.28 15.95 -5.20
N LEU A 95 14.62 14.89 -5.70
CA LEU A 95 15.32 13.71 -6.20
C LEU A 95 16.11 14.03 -7.47
N ASN A 96 15.54 14.80 -8.39
CA ASN A 96 16.19 15.17 -9.65
C ASN A 96 17.45 16.01 -9.40
N ASP A 97 17.40 16.96 -8.48
CA ASP A 97 18.52 17.82 -8.11
C ASP A 97 19.66 17.00 -7.47
N PHE A 98 19.31 16.08 -6.57
CA PHE A 98 20.27 15.14 -5.99
C PHE A 98 20.93 14.26 -7.06
N PHE A 99 20.14 13.73 -8.01
CA PHE A 99 20.67 12.93 -9.12
C PHE A 99 21.60 13.74 -10.00
N ALA A 100 21.27 15.00 -10.33
CA ALA A 100 22.13 15.87 -11.12
C ALA A 100 23.45 16.16 -10.41
N SER A 101 23.43 16.37 -9.09
CA SER A 101 24.62 16.69 -8.29
C SER A 101 25.68 15.58 -8.27
N VAL A 102 25.29 14.30 -8.40
CA VAL A 102 26.24 13.18 -8.35
C VAL A 102 26.90 12.88 -9.70
N PHE A 103 26.46 13.51 -10.79
CA PHE A 103 27.13 13.41 -12.08
C PHE A 103 28.36 14.33 -12.13
N THR A 104 29.54 13.75 -12.28
CA THR A 104 30.77 14.49 -12.58
C THR A 104 30.82 14.84 -14.06
N SER A 105 30.95 16.12 -14.39
CA SER A 105 31.29 16.53 -15.75
C SER A 105 32.73 16.08 -16.04
N LYS A 106 32.95 15.37 -17.16
CA LYS A 106 34.30 15.14 -17.66
C LYS A 106 34.87 16.51 -18.04
N SER A 107 35.75 17.07 -17.19
CA SER A 107 36.60 18.18 -17.58
C SER A 107 37.55 17.68 -18.67
N SER A 108 37.19 17.94 -19.93
CA SER A 108 38.09 17.74 -21.05
C SER A 108 39.17 18.82 -21.01
N SER A 109 40.28 18.54 -20.33
CA SER A 109 41.47 19.37 -20.46
C SER A 109 42.72 18.52 -20.26
N HIS A 110 42.93 17.59 -21.20
CA HIS A 110 44.27 17.20 -21.61
C HIS A 110 44.45 17.58 -23.07
N THR A 111 44.78 18.85 -23.29
CA THR A 111 45.45 19.29 -24.52
C THR A 111 46.87 18.72 -24.49
N SER A 112 47.07 17.56 -25.11
CA SER A 112 48.41 17.05 -25.40
C SER A 112 48.94 17.82 -26.60
N GLN A 113 49.82 18.80 -26.37
CA GLN A 113 50.59 19.39 -27.47
C GLN A 113 51.59 18.34 -27.95
N SER A 114 51.39 17.89 -29.19
CA SER A 114 52.41 17.20 -29.98
C SER A 114 53.35 18.26 -30.54
N SER A 115 54.62 18.25 -30.12
CA SER A 115 55.71 18.90 -30.84
C SER A 115 56.50 17.82 -31.61
N GLU A 116 56.85 18.15 -32.85
CA GLU A 116 57.64 17.36 -33.81
C GLU A 116 58.95 16.79 -33.25
#